data_AF-A0A2G2B8A7-F1
#
_entry.id   AF-A0A2G2B8A7-F1
#
_cell.length_a   1.000
_cell.length_b   1.000
_cell.length_c   1.000
_cell.angle_alpha   90.00
_cell.angle_beta   90.00
_cell.angle_gamma   90.00
#
_symmetry.space_group_name_H-M   'P 1'
#
loop_
_entity.id
_entity.type
_entity.pdbx_description
1 polymer ?
#
loop_
_entity_poly.entity_id
_entity_poly.type
_entity_poly.pdbx_seq_one_letter_code
_entity_poly.pdbx_strand_id
1 'polypeptide(L)'
;MEIDAEIISHAINHPVGLAIEAVINWWFAQGLEDDQGLHPEVKPIFDDICREDAPGLRYGPIILAGSLITLYRVDSEWTKENLLPYFDWVQAPDIAPGMWMSFLHSPRLYWPLLDELKDAFFAVPQHFEELGDVYRKQYLSFLTYGAMEPGGSFTQQDFRTAINELPVDALENIANTLFRALQGAGEQREEYFDNRIAPFFKNLWPKTQEAKTPAVSKAFSLLCAVAGEAFPSALEMLMDWLQPVGDTNLVIHLMYKTDFVASYPEEALDFLSRIIDENDQWLSEDLKKLMQSIQGADPDFGQDERFQRLVVLLQQRGHEWP
;
A
#
# COMPACT_ATOMS: atom_id res chain seq x y z
N MET A 1 10.72 -14.85 -16.61
CA MET A 1 11.21 -15.66 -15.48
C MET A 1 10.01 -15.77 -14.56
N GLU A 2 9.29 -16.89 -14.67
CA GLU A 2 7.92 -17.11 -14.17
C GLU A 2 7.93 -18.03 -12.93
N ILE A 3 9.01 -17.96 -12.14
CA ILE A 3 9.31 -18.93 -11.08
C ILE A 3 8.50 -18.62 -9.79
N ASP A 4 8.02 -17.39 -9.61
CA ASP A 4 7.70 -16.88 -8.27
C ASP A 4 6.22 -17.03 -7.87
N ALA A 5 5.28 -16.90 -8.80
CA ALA A 5 3.87 -17.25 -8.56
C ALA A 5 3.66 -18.77 -8.49
N GLU A 6 4.65 -19.55 -8.95
CA GLU A 6 4.58 -21.00 -9.02
C GLU A 6 4.69 -21.63 -7.62
N ILE A 7 5.46 -21.07 -6.68
CA ILE A 7 5.65 -21.68 -5.34
C ILE A 7 4.34 -21.71 -4.54
N ILE A 8 3.65 -20.56 -4.40
CA ILE A 8 2.36 -20.52 -3.69
C ILE A 8 1.27 -21.24 -4.49
N SER A 9 1.19 -21.00 -5.79
CA SER A 9 0.18 -21.67 -6.63
C SER A 9 0.36 -23.19 -6.56
N HIS A 10 1.60 -23.68 -6.59
CA HIS A 10 1.90 -25.09 -6.43
C HIS A 10 1.58 -25.57 -5.02
N ALA A 11 1.98 -24.84 -3.97
CA ALA A 11 1.71 -25.22 -2.58
C ALA A 11 0.20 -25.38 -2.33
N ILE A 12 -0.61 -24.41 -2.73
CA ILE A 12 -2.07 -24.41 -2.52
C ILE A 12 -2.75 -25.49 -3.37
N ASN A 13 -2.31 -25.70 -4.61
CA ASN A 13 -2.90 -26.69 -5.51
C ASN A 13 -2.35 -28.12 -5.31
N HIS A 14 -1.32 -28.31 -4.48
CA HIS A 14 -0.73 -29.62 -4.20
C HIS A 14 -1.63 -30.42 -3.25
N PRO A 15 -1.75 -31.76 -3.38
CA PRO A 15 -2.58 -32.58 -2.49
C PRO A 15 -2.28 -32.39 -1.00
N VAL A 16 -1.00 -32.16 -0.65
CA VAL A 16 -0.58 -31.84 0.73
C VAL A 16 -1.17 -30.49 1.16
N GLY A 17 -1.13 -29.47 0.31
CA GLY A 17 -1.70 -28.16 0.66
C GLY A 17 -3.20 -28.23 0.88
N LEU A 18 -3.93 -28.91 0.00
CA LEU A 18 -5.38 -29.14 0.15
C LEU A 18 -5.72 -29.90 1.45
N ALA A 19 -4.91 -30.90 1.82
CA ALA A 19 -5.10 -31.65 3.05
C ALA A 19 -4.85 -30.76 4.30
N ILE A 20 -3.81 -29.94 4.26
CA ILE A 20 -3.48 -29.01 5.36
C ILE A 20 -4.54 -27.93 5.50
N GLU A 21 -5.01 -27.38 4.38
CA GLU A 21 -6.11 -26.41 4.37
C GLU A 21 -7.40 -27.01 4.95
N ALA A 22 -7.71 -28.28 4.63
CA ALA A 22 -8.84 -28.97 5.24
C ALA A 22 -8.68 -29.12 6.77
N VAL A 23 -7.48 -29.41 7.26
CA VAL A 23 -7.18 -29.47 8.70
C VAL A 23 -7.31 -28.10 9.36
N ILE A 24 -6.78 -27.04 8.75
CA ILE A 24 -6.92 -25.65 9.24
C ILE A 24 -8.41 -25.27 9.31
N ASN A 25 -9.18 -25.54 8.27
CA ASN A 25 -10.60 -25.21 8.22
C ASN A 25 -11.40 -25.95 9.29
N TRP A 26 -11.10 -27.24 9.51
CA TRP A 26 -11.70 -28.00 10.60
C TRP A 26 -11.31 -27.42 11.97
N TRP A 27 -10.03 -27.07 12.15
CA TRP A 27 -9.51 -26.50 13.38
C TRP A 27 -10.17 -25.15 13.70
N PHE A 28 -10.31 -24.26 12.71
CA PHE A 28 -11.02 -22.98 12.85
C PHE A 28 -12.48 -23.17 13.27
N ALA A 29 -13.13 -24.25 12.83
CA ALA A 29 -14.51 -24.57 13.20
C ALA A 29 -14.69 -25.04 14.65
N GLN A 30 -13.60 -25.30 15.40
CA GLN A 30 -13.67 -25.76 16.79
C GLN A 30 -13.93 -24.63 17.81
N GLY A 31 -13.92 -23.36 17.38
CA GLY A 31 -14.09 -22.22 18.27
C GLY A 31 -12.79 -21.91 19.01
N LEU A 32 -11.89 -21.21 18.32
CA LEU A 32 -10.56 -20.95 18.83
C LEU A 32 -10.54 -19.82 19.87
N GLU A 33 -9.82 -20.03 20.97
CA GLU A 33 -9.54 -19.06 22.03
C GLU A 33 -8.05 -18.70 22.03
N ASP A 34 -7.71 -17.50 22.49
CA ASP A 34 -6.32 -17.09 22.67
C ASP A 34 -5.67 -17.95 23.79
N ASP A 35 -4.40 -18.30 23.62
CA ASP A 35 -3.56 -19.04 24.58
C ASP A 35 -4.05 -20.45 25.01
N GLN A 36 -5.07 -21.02 24.33
CA GLN A 36 -5.58 -22.37 24.69
C GLN A 36 -4.64 -23.53 24.27
N GLY A 37 -3.65 -23.26 23.42
CA GLY A 37 -2.79 -24.27 22.80
C GLY A 37 -3.42 -24.98 21.61
N LEU A 38 -2.58 -25.60 20.76
CA LEU A 38 -3.08 -26.40 19.65
C LEU A 38 -3.89 -27.61 20.14
N HIS A 39 -4.99 -27.90 19.45
CA HIS A 39 -5.84 -29.05 19.78
C HIS A 39 -5.06 -30.37 19.64
N PRO A 40 -5.31 -31.36 20.53
CA PRO A 40 -4.61 -32.66 20.48
C PRO A 40 -4.74 -33.40 19.14
N GLU A 41 -5.81 -33.18 18.39
CA GLU A 41 -6.04 -33.76 17.07
C GLU A 41 -5.22 -33.09 15.96
N VAL A 42 -4.84 -31.82 16.15
CA VAL A 42 -4.18 -30.98 15.14
C VAL A 42 -2.69 -30.88 15.41
N LYS A 43 -2.28 -30.77 16.67
CA LYS A 43 -0.89 -30.56 17.06
C LYS A 43 0.06 -31.60 16.44
N PRO A 44 -0.19 -32.92 16.49
CA PRO A 44 0.72 -33.90 15.89
C PRO A 44 0.87 -33.73 14.38
N ILE A 45 -0.22 -33.31 13.70
CA ILE A 45 -0.21 -33.07 12.26
C ILE A 45 0.66 -31.85 11.94
N PHE A 46 0.49 -30.76 12.70
CA PHE A 46 1.27 -29.55 12.52
C PHE A 46 2.74 -29.76 12.89
N ASP A 47 3.02 -30.52 13.95
CA ASP A 47 4.38 -30.96 14.30
C ASP A 47 5.04 -31.69 13.13
N ASP A 48 4.36 -32.67 12.52
CA ASP A 48 4.90 -33.41 11.37
C ASP A 48 5.09 -32.54 10.11
N ILE A 49 4.23 -31.55 9.89
CA ILE A 49 4.35 -30.60 8.78
C ILE A 49 5.59 -29.70 8.92
N CYS A 50 5.90 -29.28 10.15
CA CYS A 50 7.01 -28.38 10.47
C CYS A 50 8.33 -29.14 10.74
N ARG A 51 8.40 -30.44 10.45
CA ARG A 51 9.65 -31.20 10.58
C ARG A 51 10.58 -31.00 9.38
N GLU A 52 11.83 -30.66 9.66
CA GLU A 52 12.88 -30.50 8.64
C GLU A 52 13.17 -31.77 7.82
N ASP A 53 12.94 -32.96 8.39
CA ASP A 53 13.24 -34.26 7.77
C ASP A 53 12.08 -34.86 6.96
N ALA A 54 11.05 -34.05 6.64
CA ALA A 54 9.87 -34.46 5.88
C ALA A 54 9.79 -33.78 4.49
N PRO A 55 10.62 -34.17 3.50
CA PRO A 55 10.70 -33.49 2.20
C PRO A 55 9.37 -33.52 1.40
N GLY A 56 8.51 -34.51 1.65
CA GLY A 56 7.17 -34.59 1.05
C GLY A 56 6.17 -33.56 1.61
N LEU A 57 6.46 -32.96 2.76
CA LEU A 57 5.63 -31.97 3.45
C LEU A 57 6.22 -30.55 3.40
N ARG A 58 7.29 -30.34 2.63
CA ARG A 58 8.04 -29.06 2.58
C ARG A 58 7.21 -27.81 2.27
N TYR A 59 6.03 -27.96 1.64
CA TYR A 59 5.12 -26.84 1.36
C TYR A 59 4.13 -26.57 2.49
N GLY A 60 4.04 -27.44 3.49
CA GLY A 60 3.08 -27.32 4.56
C GLY A 60 3.31 -26.10 5.46
N PRO A 61 4.55 -25.74 5.85
CA PRO A 61 4.81 -24.49 6.58
C PRO A 61 4.32 -23.26 5.80
N ILE A 62 4.46 -23.25 4.48
CA ILE A 62 3.95 -22.17 3.61
C ILE A 62 2.43 -22.04 3.74
N ILE A 63 1.69 -23.15 3.76
CA ILE A 63 0.23 -23.10 3.94
C ILE A 63 -0.14 -22.62 5.36
N LEU A 64 0.57 -23.08 6.39
CA LEU A 64 0.35 -22.63 7.77
C LEU A 64 0.63 -21.13 7.95
N ALA A 65 1.61 -20.57 7.23
CA ALA A 65 1.95 -19.15 7.26
C ALA A 65 0.79 -18.23 6.89
N GLY A 66 -0.15 -18.68 6.06
CA GLY A 66 -1.36 -17.92 5.72
C GLY A 66 -2.30 -17.73 6.92
N SER A 67 -2.16 -18.55 7.96
CA SER A 67 -2.91 -18.49 9.22
C SER A 67 -2.04 -18.09 10.42
N LEU A 68 -0.86 -17.50 10.18
CA LEU A 68 0.17 -17.28 11.19
C LEU A 68 -0.31 -16.50 12.41
N ILE A 69 -1.12 -15.45 12.23
CA ILE A 69 -1.64 -14.65 13.33
C ILE A 69 -2.53 -15.52 14.25
N THR A 70 -3.39 -16.36 13.66
CA THR A 70 -4.26 -17.24 14.44
C THR A 70 -3.45 -18.31 15.16
N LEU A 71 -2.44 -18.91 14.51
CA LEU A 71 -1.53 -19.86 15.14
C LEU A 71 -0.82 -19.23 16.34
N TYR A 72 -0.25 -18.04 16.16
CA TYR A 72 0.45 -17.32 17.24
C TYR A 72 -0.48 -16.96 18.41
N ARG A 73 -1.72 -16.58 18.12
CA ARG A 73 -2.70 -16.23 19.16
C ARG A 73 -3.18 -17.44 19.95
N VAL A 74 -3.34 -18.59 19.31
CA VAL A 74 -3.80 -19.82 19.97
C VAL A 74 -2.66 -20.51 20.73
N ASP A 75 -1.48 -20.56 20.13
CA ASP A 75 -0.30 -21.23 20.69
C ASP A 75 0.99 -20.51 20.28
N SER A 76 1.34 -19.47 21.04
CA SER A 76 2.49 -18.61 20.73
C SER A 76 3.81 -19.38 20.81
N GLU A 77 3.96 -20.23 21.83
CA GLU A 77 5.19 -20.99 22.05
C GLU A 77 5.41 -21.98 20.92
N TRP A 78 4.38 -22.76 20.56
CA TRP A 78 4.48 -23.66 19.41
C TRP A 78 4.82 -22.91 18.13
N THR A 79 4.18 -21.77 17.88
CA THR A 79 4.40 -20.99 16.65
C THR A 79 5.83 -20.47 16.57
N LYS A 80 6.37 -19.95 17.68
CA LYS A 80 7.75 -19.46 17.77
C LYS A 80 8.77 -20.56 17.53
N GLU A 81 8.54 -21.73 18.11
CA GLU A 81 9.47 -22.86 18.00
C GLU A 81 9.44 -23.53 16.63
N ASN A 82 8.25 -23.69 16.03
CA ASN A 82 8.07 -24.60 14.89
C ASN A 82 7.80 -23.90 13.56
N LEU A 83 7.36 -22.63 13.55
CA LEU A 83 6.95 -21.95 12.33
C LEU A 83 7.73 -20.68 12.02
N LEU A 84 8.00 -19.83 13.02
CA LEU A 84 8.75 -18.58 12.81
C LEU A 84 10.16 -18.77 12.24
N PRO A 85 10.94 -19.84 12.57
CA PRO A 85 12.27 -20.03 11.99
C PRO A 85 12.30 -20.08 10.46
N TYR A 86 11.19 -20.49 9.83
CA TYR A 86 11.09 -20.55 8.36
C TYR A 86 10.94 -19.18 7.69
N PHE A 87 10.69 -18.09 8.43
CA PHE A 87 10.67 -16.72 7.89
C PHE A 87 12.07 -16.11 7.75
N ASP A 88 13.09 -16.72 8.38
CA ASP A 88 14.46 -16.24 8.34
C ASP A 88 15.10 -16.53 6.97
N TRP A 89 15.52 -15.46 6.30
CA TRP A 89 16.11 -15.51 4.96
C TRP A 89 17.45 -16.24 4.88
N VAL A 90 18.19 -16.33 5.98
CA VAL A 90 19.51 -16.97 6.05
C VAL A 90 19.40 -18.42 6.51
N GLN A 91 18.54 -18.70 7.49
CA GLN A 91 18.34 -20.05 8.01
C GLN A 91 17.51 -20.93 7.07
N ALA A 92 16.52 -20.33 6.39
CA ALA A 92 15.56 -21.05 5.57
C ALA A 92 15.38 -20.45 4.15
N PRO A 93 16.47 -20.22 3.38
CA PRO A 93 16.43 -19.47 2.11
C PRO A 93 15.50 -20.11 1.07
N ASP A 94 15.38 -21.44 1.05
CA ASP A 94 14.57 -22.16 0.05
C ASP A 94 13.05 -22.04 0.29
N ILE A 95 12.62 -21.64 1.50
CA ILE A 95 11.20 -21.61 1.89
C ILE A 95 10.74 -20.22 2.35
N ALA A 96 11.65 -19.38 2.88
CA ALA A 96 11.34 -18.05 3.37
C ALA A 96 10.56 -17.18 2.37
N PRO A 97 10.87 -17.15 1.05
CA PRO A 97 10.05 -16.42 0.09
C PRO A 97 8.58 -16.87 0.12
N GLY A 98 8.33 -18.18 0.13
CA GLY A 98 6.98 -18.74 0.20
C GLY A 98 6.26 -18.42 1.52
N MET A 99 6.99 -18.43 2.64
CA MET A 99 6.46 -18.04 3.96
C MET A 99 5.98 -16.58 3.95
N TRP A 100 6.83 -15.67 3.47
CA TRP A 100 6.51 -14.24 3.36
C TRP A 100 5.35 -13.99 2.40
N MET A 101 5.38 -14.58 1.21
CA MET A 101 4.28 -14.43 0.26
C MET A 101 2.95 -14.95 0.85
N SER A 102 2.97 -16.06 1.60
CA SER A 102 1.75 -16.65 2.18
C SER A 102 1.17 -15.77 3.29
N PHE A 103 2.04 -15.25 4.18
CA PHE A 103 1.64 -14.26 5.17
C PHE A 103 1.09 -12.97 4.52
N LEU A 104 1.77 -12.48 3.48
CA LEU A 104 1.42 -11.25 2.76
C LEU A 104 0.14 -11.37 1.94
N HIS A 105 -0.36 -12.58 1.67
CA HIS A 105 -1.61 -12.79 0.95
C HIS A 105 -2.81 -12.10 1.61
N SER A 106 -2.84 -12.01 2.94
CA SER A 106 -3.89 -11.33 3.72
C SER A 106 -3.31 -10.74 5.01
N PRO A 107 -2.40 -9.76 4.90
CA PRO A 107 -1.57 -9.34 6.01
C PRO A 107 -2.38 -8.45 6.97
N ARG A 108 -2.10 -8.57 8.26
CA ARG A 108 -2.70 -7.72 9.29
C ARG A 108 -1.64 -7.28 10.29
N LEU A 109 -1.75 -6.03 10.76
CA LEU A 109 -0.85 -5.47 11.76
C LEU A 109 -1.19 -6.08 13.12
N TYR A 110 -0.50 -7.16 13.47
CA TYR A 110 -0.56 -7.77 14.79
C TYR A 110 0.82 -7.64 15.45
N TRP A 111 1.03 -6.54 16.16
CA TRP A 111 2.33 -6.14 16.70
C TRP A 111 3.05 -7.20 17.55
N PRO A 112 2.37 -7.98 18.43
CA PRO A 112 3.05 -9.01 19.20
C PRO A 112 3.77 -10.05 18.33
N LEU A 113 3.17 -10.48 17.22
CA LEU A 113 3.81 -11.38 16.25
C LEU A 113 4.89 -10.67 15.45
N LEU A 114 4.63 -9.43 15.01
CA LEU A 114 5.57 -8.67 14.20
C LEU A 114 6.86 -8.35 14.97
N ASP A 115 6.79 -8.17 16.29
CA ASP A 115 7.98 -7.99 17.14
C ASP A 115 8.91 -9.21 17.07
N GLU A 116 8.36 -10.42 17.01
CA GLU A 116 9.15 -11.65 16.85
C GLU A 116 9.75 -11.78 15.44
N LEU A 117 9.09 -11.20 14.44
CA LEU A 117 9.52 -11.23 13.04
C LEU A 117 10.28 -9.98 12.59
N LYS A 118 10.57 -9.05 13.50
CA LYS A 118 10.98 -7.69 13.15
C LYS A 118 12.20 -7.64 12.23
N ASP A 119 13.25 -8.38 12.59
CA ASP A 119 14.50 -8.40 11.82
C ASP A 119 14.28 -9.03 10.44
N ALA A 120 13.56 -10.15 10.37
CA ALA A 120 13.23 -10.82 9.11
C ALA A 120 12.31 -9.97 8.22
N PHE A 121 11.38 -9.22 8.80
CA PHE A 121 10.49 -8.28 8.10
C PHE A 121 11.28 -7.15 7.45
N PHE A 122 12.22 -6.54 8.18
CA PHE A 122 13.03 -5.45 7.64
C PHE A 122 14.16 -5.92 6.72
N ALA A 123 14.44 -7.23 6.64
CA ALA A 123 15.31 -7.82 5.63
C ALA A 123 14.63 -8.01 4.26
N VAL A 124 13.28 -7.96 4.18
CA VAL A 124 12.53 -8.15 2.93
C VAL A 124 13.02 -7.28 1.76
N PRO A 125 13.41 -6.00 1.92
CA PRO A 125 13.94 -5.19 0.82
C PRO A 125 15.17 -5.80 0.12
N GLN A 126 15.98 -6.58 0.83
CA GLN A 126 17.17 -7.25 0.28
C GLN A 126 16.81 -8.49 -0.54
N HIS A 127 15.62 -9.04 -0.30
CA HIS A 127 15.04 -10.20 -0.98
C HIS A 127 13.83 -9.83 -1.83
N PHE A 128 13.66 -8.54 -2.13
CA PHE A 128 12.47 -7.99 -2.75
C PHE A 128 12.17 -8.67 -4.09
N GLU A 129 13.24 -9.05 -4.82
CA GLU A 129 13.11 -9.70 -6.11
C GLU A 129 12.40 -11.06 -6.01
N GLU A 130 12.65 -11.81 -4.93
CA GLU A 130 12.18 -13.18 -4.70
C GLU A 130 10.67 -13.24 -4.40
N LEU A 131 10.02 -12.12 -4.07
CA LEU A 131 8.58 -12.06 -3.77
C LEU A 131 7.69 -12.01 -5.02
N GLY A 132 8.23 -11.65 -6.18
CA GLY A 132 7.44 -11.37 -7.39
C GLY A 132 6.47 -10.17 -7.24
N ASP A 133 5.94 -9.69 -8.37
CA ASP A 133 5.24 -8.40 -8.43
C ASP A 133 4.05 -8.26 -7.48
N VAL A 134 3.26 -9.32 -7.30
CA VAL A 134 2.05 -9.28 -6.46
C VAL A 134 2.41 -9.07 -5.00
N TYR A 135 3.34 -9.87 -4.47
CA TYR A 135 3.69 -9.85 -3.05
C TYR A 135 4.63 -8.70 -2.71
N ARG A 136 5.44 -8.22 -3.66
CA ARG A 136 6.14 -6.93 -3.53
C ARG A 136 5.16 -5.80 -3.24
N LYS A 137 4.08 -5.69 -4.01
CA LYS A 137 3.06 -4.65 -3.81
C LYS A 137 2.32 -4.81 -2.47
N GLN A 138 2.07 -6.05 -2.04
CA GLN A 138 1.47 -6.34 -0.73
C GLN A 138 2.41 -5.96 0.41
N TYR A 139 3.70 -6.31 0.33
CA TYR A 139 4.72 -5.89 1.29
C TYR A 139 4.80 -4.37 1.40
N LEU A 140 4.89 -3.64 0.27
CA LEU A 140 4.95 -2.18 0.28
C LEU A 140 3.72 -1.55 0.91
N SER A 141 2.53 -2.11 0.62
CA SER A 141 1.28 -1.64 1.23
C SER A 141 1.32 -1.87 2.75
N PHE A 142 1.72 -3.06 3.18
CA PHE A 142 1.81 -3.45 4.58
C PHE A 142 2.84 -2.62 5.37
N LEU A 143 4.02 -2.42 4.79
CA LEU A 143 5.08 -1.53 5.30
C LEU A 143 4.56 -0.10 5.48
N THR A 144 3.82 0.42 4.49
CA THR A 144 3.26 1.77 4.55
C THR A 144 2.22 1.93 5.66
N TYR A 145 1.31 0.95 5.82
CA TYR A 145 0.35 0.97 6.93
C TYR A 145 1.04 0.89 8.30
N GLY A 146 2.03 0.00 8.46
CA GLY A 146 2.79 -0.10 9.69
C GLY A 146 3.59 1.16 10.02
N ALA A 147 4.08 1.86 9.00
CA ALA A 147 4.83 3.10 9.15
C ALA A 147 3.96 4.33 9.52
N MET A 148 2.68 4.34 9.14
CA MET A 148 1.73 5.40 9.52
C MET A 148 1.34 5.33 11.00
N GLU A 149 1.35 4.13 11.58
CA GLU A 149 1.05 3.91 13.00
C GLU A 149 1.94 2.80 13.57
N PRO A 150 3.24 3.07 13.84
CA PRO A 150 4.14 2.09 14.42
C PRO A 150 3.65 1.57 15.78
N GLY A 151 3.72 0.26 15.98
CA GLY A 151 3.42 -0.39 17.26
C GLY A 151 4.51 -1.34 17.72
N GLY A 152 4.37 -1.86 18.94
CA GLY A 152 5.35 -2.76 19.53
C GLY A 152 6.73 -2.11 19.64
N SER A 153 7.76 -2.84 19.23
CA SER A 153 9.15 -2.40 19.21
C SER A 153 9.56 -1.65 17.93
N PHE A 154 8.64 -1.46 16.97
CA PHE A 154 8.93 -0.81 15.70
C PHE A 154 9.13 0.70 15.87
N THR A 155 10.21 1.22 15.32
CA THR A 155 10.55 2.64 15.40
C THR A 155 10.43 3.32 14.05
N GLN A 156 10.27 4.64 14.06
CA GLN A 156 10.32 5.46 12.85
C GLN A 156 11.65 5.28 12.08
N GLN A 157 12.75 5.05 12.79
CA GLN A 157 14.05 4.85 12.16
C GLN A 157 14.11 3.53 11.40
N ASP A 158 13.49 2.47 11.91
CA ASP A 158 13.43 1.17 11.22
C ASP A 158 12.72 1.31 9.86
N PHE A 159 11.54 1.95 9.85
CA PHE A 159 10.81 2.22 8.61
C PHE A 159 11.58 3.13 7.65
N ARG A 160 12.26 4.16 8.17
CA ARG A 160 13.07 5.06 7.34
C ARG A 160 14.21 4.30 6.66
N THR A 161 14.90 3.42 7.39
CA THR A 161 15.98 2.62 6.83
C THR A 161 15.44 1.72 5.72
N ALA A 162 14.36 0.97 5.99
CA ALA A 162 13.75 0.07 5.01
C ALA A 162 13.27 0.79 3.75
N ILE A 163 12.61 1.95 3.88
CA ILE A 163 12.12 2.72 2.74
C ILE A 163 13.28 3.23 1.86
N ASN A 164 14.41 3.60 2.46
CA ASN A 164 15.58 4.07 1.70
C ASN A 164 16.35 2.95 1.00
N GLU A 165 16.17 1.69 1.40
CA GLU A 165 16.75 0.52 0.72
C GLU A 165 15.93 0.06 -0.49
N LEU A 166 14.65 0.47 -0.58
CA LEU A 166 13.77 0.09 -1.67
C LEU A 166 14.20 0.72 -3.01
N PRO A 167 13.93 0.03 -4.13
CA PRO A 167 14.13 0.60 -5.45
C PRO A 167 13.14 1.75 -5.69
N VAL A 168 13.51 2.70 -6.54
CA VAL A 168 12.77 3.96 -6.76
C VAL A 168 11.34 3.74 -7.25
N ASP A 169 11.11 2.69 -8.05
CA ASP A 169 9.79 2.32 -8.56
C ASP A 169 8.83 1.84 -7.45
N ALA A 170 9.35 1.37 -6.31
CA ALA A 170 8.54 1.03 -5.13
C ALA A 170 7.80 2.24 -4.54
N LEU A 171 8.33 3.47 -4.74
CA LEU A 171 7.75 4.68 -4.18
C LEU A 171 6.36 5.01 -4.76
N GLU A 172 6.10 4.61 -6.01
CA GLU A 172 4.76 4.71 -6.61
C GLU A 172 3.75 3.92 -5.77
N ASN A 173 4.10 2.71 -5.36
CA ASN A 173 3.23 1.84 -4.58
C ASN A 173 2.98 2.36 -3.16
N ILE A 174 4.01 2.94 -2.53
CA ILE A 174 3.88 3.62 -1.23
C ILE A 174 2.93 4.82 -1.37
N ALA A 175 3.14 5.70 -2.36
CA ALA A 175 2.29 6.86 -2.58
C ALA A 175 0.82 6.48 -2.88
N ASN A 176 0.61 5.45 -3.71
CA ASN A 176 -0.72 4.91 -3.97
C ASN A 176 -1.38 4.32 -2.71
N THR A 177 -0.59 3.74 -1.80
CA THR A 177 -1.11 3.24 -0.52
C THR A 177 -1.56 4.39 0.39
N LEU A 178 -0.79 5.47 0.48
CA LEU A 178 -1.19 6.68 1.21
C LEU A 178 -2.48 7.29 0.65
N PHE A 179 -2.59 7.37 -0.69
CA PHE A 179 -3.83 7.80 -1.35
C PHE A 179 -5.03 6.92 -0.96
N ARG A 180 -4.89 5.59 -1.05
CA ARG A 180 -5.97 4.65 -0.68
C ARG A 180 -6.34 4.75 0.79
N ALA A 181 -5.36 4.93 1.67
CA ALA A 181 -5.58 5.11 3.10
C ALA A 181 -6.41 6.39 3.38
N LEU A 182 -6.06 7.51 2.75
CA LEU A 182 -6.82 8.75 2.87
C LEU A 182 -8.24 8.62 2.34
N GLN A 183 -8.39 8.01 1.14
CA GLN A 183 -9.69 7.78 0.53
C GLN A 183 -10.59 6.89 1.41
N GLY A 184 -10.00 5.89 2.07
CA GLY A 184 -10.69 4.99 3.00
C GLY A 184 -11.10 5.64 4.32
N ALA A 185 -10.48 6.75 4.72
CA ALA A 185 -10.79 7.46 5.97
C ALA A 185 -12.17 8.16 5.94
N GLY A 186 -12.78 8.33 4.76
CA GLY A 186 -14.16 8.82 4.63
C GLY A 186 -14.34 10.23 5.20
N GLU A 187 -15.17 10.36 6.24
CA GLU A 187 -15.43 11.64 6.93
C GLU A 187 -14.25 12.10 7.80
N GLN A 188 -13.36 11.19 8.22
CA GLN A 188 -12.20 11.51 9.07
C GLN A 188 -10.94 11.88 8.27
N ARG A 189 -11.08 12.19 6.98
CA ARG A 189 -9.93 12.40 6.08
C ARG A 189 -8.98 13.51 6.52
N GLU A 190 -9.50 14.60 7.06
CA GLU A 190 -8.69 15.75 7.50
C GLU A 190 -7.82 15.36 8.70
N GLU A 191 -8.44 14.84 9.75
CA GLU A 191 -7.74 14.32 10.93
C GLU A 191 -6.76 13.19 10.56
N TYR A 192 -7.14 12.31 9.63
CA TYR A 192 -6.28 11.23 9.16
C TYR A 192 -5.06 11.77 8.40
N PHE A 193 -5.24 12.78 7.55
CA PHE A 193 -4.16 13.43 6.84
C PHE A 193 -3.14 14.03 7.83
N ASP A 194 -3.62 14.84 8.78
CA ASP A 194 -2.79 15.55 9.75
C ASP A 194 -2.05 14.60 10.70
N ASN A 195 -2.71 13.54 11.16
CA ASN A 195 -2.15 12.65 12.18
C ASN A 195 -1.34 11.49 11.59
N ARG A 196 -1.57 11.09 10.33
CA ARG A 196 -0.94 9.91 9.72
C ARG A 196 -0.11 10.24 8.49
N ILE A 197 -0.72 10.87 7.49
CA ILE A 197 -0.07 11.06 6.18
C ILE A 197 1.00 12.14 6.23
N ALA A 198 0.71 13.31 6.79
CA ALA A 198 1.68 14.39 6.89
C ALA A 198 2.91 14.00 7.73
N PRO A 199 2.77 13.32 8.90
CA PRO A 199 3.91 12.79 9.65
C PRO A 199 4.69 11.70 8.89
N PHE A 200 4.01 10.80 8.19
CA PHE A 200 4.67 9.81 7.33
C PHE A 200 5.54 10.54 6.30
N PHE A 201 4.96 11.45 5.52
CA PHE A 201 5.65 12.13 4.45
C PHE A 201 6.85 12.94 4.95
N LYS A 202 6.64 13.74 6.01
CA LYS A 202 7.67 14.60 6.59
C LYS A 202 8.89 13.82 7.06
N ASN A 203 8.67 12.63 7.63
CA ASN A 203 9.70 11.90 8.36
C ASN A 203 10.24 10.67 7.61
N LEU A 204 9.52 10.12 6.63
CA LEU A 204 9.84 8.84 6.00
C LEU A 204 10.02 8.94 4.48
N TRP A 205 9.36 9.89 3.81
CA TRP A 205 9.46 9.99 2.35
C TRP A 205 10.89 10.34 1.89
N PRO A 206 11.50 9.59 0.96
CA PRO A 206 12.83 9.90 0.43
C PRO A 206 12.84 11.22 -0.32
N LYS A 207 13.64 12.19 0.15
CA LYS A 207 13.76 13.54 -0.43
C LYS A 207 14.85 13.59 -1.51
N THR A 208 14.77 12.69 -2.49
CA THR A 208 15.75 12.57 -3.58
C THR A 208 15.14 13.02 -4.91
N GLN A 209 15.98 13.31 -5.91
CA GLN A 209 15.48 13.70 -7.24
C GLN A 209 14.89 12.52 -7.99
N GLU A 210 15.43 11.33 -7.77
CA GLU A 210 14.97 10.08 -8.38
C GLU A 210 13.53 9.75 -7.99
N ALA A 211 13.11 10.13 -6.79
CA ALA A 211 11.74 9.96 -6.32
C ALA A 211 10.71 10.86 -7.05
N LYS A 212 11.15 11.85 -7.84
CA LYS A 212 10.27 12.74 -8.62
C LYS A 212 9.88 12.11 -9.97
N THR A 213 9.17 10.99 -9.93
CA THR A 213 8.70 10.31 -11.14
C THR A 213 7.28 10.73 -11.53
N PRO A 214 6.87 10.62 -12.81
CA PRO A 214 5.49 10.88 -13.22
C PRO A 214 4.48 9.98 -12.49
N ALA A 215 4.86 8.75 -12.17
CA ALA A 215 4.01 7.80 -11.45
C ALA A 215 3.77 8.22 -9.99
N VAL A 216 4.81 8.67 -9.29
CA VAL A 216 4.69 9.28 -7.95
C VAL A 216 3.85 10.55 -8.00
N SER A 217 4.08 11.42 -8.99
CA SER A 217 3.28 12.63 -9.19
C SER A 217 1.80 12.31 -9.38
N LYS A 218 1.47 11.26 -10.16
CA LYS A 218 0.08 10.82 -10.35
C LYS A 218 -0.55 10.34 -9.05
N ALA A 219 0.17 9.54 -8.24
CA ALA A 219 -0.31 9.09 -6.94
C ALA A 219 -0.54 10.25 -5.96
N PHE A 220 0.36 11.23 -5.90
CA PHE A 220 0.19 12.44 -5.09
C PHE A 220 -0.93 13.34 -5.59
N SER A 221 -1.12 13.43 -6.90
CA SER A 221 -2.26 14.15 -7.48
C SER A 221 -3.59 13.53 -7.04
N LEU A 222 -3.68 12.20 -7.04
CA LEU A 222 -4.85 11.47 -6.53
C LEU A 222 -5.06 11.70 -5.02
N LEU A 223 -3.98 11.74 -4.24
CA LEU A 223 -4.04 12.05 -2.80
C LEU A 223 -4.61 13.45 -2.55
N CYS A 224 -4.11 14.48 -3.25
CA CYS A 224 -4.67 15.83 -3.16
C CYS A 224 -6.15 15.85 -3.53
N ALA A 225 -6.55 15.19 -4.63
CA ALA A 225 -7.93 15.19 -5.10
C ALA A 225 -8.94 14.57 -4.10
N VAL A 226 -8.49 13.71 -3.19
CA VAL A 226 -9.35 13.11 -2.15
C VAL A 226 -9.18 13.73 -0.77
N ALA A 227 -8.30 14.72 -0.61
CA ALA A 227 -8.00 15.33 0.69
C ALA A 227 -9.18 16.13 1.29
N GLY A 228 -10.14 16.58 0.47
CA GLY A 228 -11.27 17.39 0.94
C GLY A 228 -10.79 18.71 1.53
N GLU A 229 -11.21 19.03 2.76
CA GLU A 229 -10.80 20.27 3.44
C GLU A 229 -9.28 20.34 3.71
N ALA A 230 -8.59 19.19 3.80
CA ALA A 230 -7.13 19.16 3.92
C ALA A 230 -6.40 19.44 2.59
N PHE A 231 -7.13 19.75 1.49
CA PHE A 231 -6.54 19.96 0.17
C PHE A 231 -5.41 21.02 0.15
N PRO A 232 -5.58 22.23 0.72
CA PRO A 232 -4.50 23.22 0.71
C PRO A 232 -3.22 22.72 1.37
N SER A 233 -3.34 22.06 2.54
CA SER A 233 -2.20 21.49 3.26
C SER A 233 -1.56 20.31 2.54
N ALA A 234 -2.36 19.46 1.89
CA ALA A 234 -1.88 18.38 1.06
C ALA A 234 -1.11 18.91 -0.17
N LEU A 235 -1.65 19.94 -0.83
CA LEU A 235 -1.01 20.58 -1.96
C LEU A 235 0.32 21.21 -1.54
N GLU A 236 0.35 22.03 -0.49
CA GLU A 236 1.57 22.66 0.01
C GLU A 236 2.68 21.63 0.28
N MET A 237 2.33 20.51 0.94
CA MET A 237 3.27 19.45 1.27
C MET A 237 3.83 18.73 0.04
N LEU A 238 2.99 18.52 -0.99
CA LEU A 238 3.31 17.67 -2.14
C LEU A 238 3.72 18.45 -3.39
N MET A 239 3.60 19.79 -3.37
CA MET A 239 3.77 20.66 -4.52
C MET A 239 5.08 20.42 -5.29
N ASP A 240 6.20 20.24 -4.58
CA ASP A 240 7.53 20.02 -5.19
C ASP A 240 7.70 18.67 -5.91
N TRP A 241 6.72 17.78 -5.76
CA TRP A 241 6.68 16.44 -6.35
C TRP A 241 5.71 16.36 -7.53
N LEU A 242 4.90 17.40 -7.71
CA LEU A 242 3.94 17.49 -8.79
C LEU A 242 4.61 17.98 -10.08
N GLN A 243 4.33 17.24 -11.14
CA GLN A 243 4.69 17.48 -12.53
C GLN A 243 3.58 16.95 -13.44
N PRO A 244 3.56 17.31 -14.73
CA PRO A 244 2.58 16.77 -15.66
C PRO A 244 2.54 15.24 -15.68
N VAL A 245 1.33 14.66 -15.63
CA VAL A 245 1.13 13.19 -15.49
C VAL A 245 0.50 12.52 -16.72
N GLY A 246 0.15 13.30 -17.74
CA GLY A 246 -0.39 12.84 -19.02
C GLY A 246 -1.83 12.34 -19.01
N ASP A 247 -2.26 11.60 -17.99
CA ASP A 247 -3.67 11.20 -17.82
C ASP A 247 -4.19 11.66 -16.46
N THR A 248 -4.92 12.77 -16.48
CA THR A 248 -5.49 13.43 -15.29
C THR A 248 -6.97 13.11 -15.04
N ASN A 249 -7.60 12.27 -15.86
CA ASN A 249 -9.05 12.01 -15.78
C ASN A 249 -9.54 11.64 -14.38
N LEU A 250 -8.88 10.67 -13.76
CA LEU A 250 -9.28 10.21 -12.44
C LEU A 250 -9.09 11.29 -11.38
N VAL A 251 -8.02 12.09 -11.47
CA VAL A 251 -7.74 13.21 -10.57
C VAL A 251 -8.85 14.25 -10.68
N ILE A 252 -9.15 14.69 -11.90
CA ILE A 252 -10.22 15.66 -12.21
C ILE A 252 -11.56 15.17 -11.70
N HIS A 253 -11.92 13.91 -12.00
CA HIS A 253 -13.17 13.32 -11.57
C HIS A 253 -13.30 13.29 -10.03
N LEU A 254 -12.23 12.94 -9.32
CA LEU A 254 -12.22 12.91 -7.86
C LEU A 254 -12.34 14.31 -7.25
N MET A 255 -11.64 15.31 -7.79
CA MET A 255 -11.78 16.72 -7.37
C MET A 255 -13.21 17.22 -7.55
N TYR A 256 -13.83 16.94 -8.70
CA TYR A 256 -15.21 17.33 -8.95
C TYR A 256 -16.18 16.67 -7.96
N LYS A 257 -15.94 15.40 -7.60
CA LYS A 257 -16.78 14.66 -6.65
C LYS A 257 -16.62 15.15 -5.20
N THR A 258 -15.45 15.64 -4.81
CA THR A 258 -15.18 16.08 -3.43
C THR A 258 -15.62 17.51 -3.15
N ASP A 259 -15.92 18.31 -4.19
CA ASP A 259 -16.59 19.62 -4.11
C ASP A 259 -15.91 20.66 -3.18
N PHE A 260 -14.56 20.61 -3.09
CA PHE A 260 -13.79 21.60 -2.32
C PHE A 260 -13.32 22.80 -3.16
N VAL A 261 -13.43 22.72 -4.49
CA VAL A 261 -12.80 23.68 -5.43
C VAL A 261 -13.36 25.09 -5.27
N ALA A 262 -14.64 25.23 -4.94
CA ALA A 262 -15.24 26.54 -4.67
C ALA A 262 -14.68 27.21 -3.41
N SER A 263 -14.21 26.41 -2.44
CA SER A 263 -13.60 26.91 -1.19
C SER A 263 -12.13 27.30 -1.38
N TYR A 264 -11.43 26.66 -2.33
CA TYR A 264 -9.98 26.83 -2.56
C TYR A 264 -9.65 27.02 -4.07
N PRO A 265 -10.17 28.07 -4.72
CA PRO A 265 -10.07 28.22 -6.18
C PRO A 265 -8.65 28.51 -6.68
N GLU A 266 -7.85 29.27 -5.93
CA GLU A 266 -6.45 29.58 -6.28
C GLU A 266 -5.59 28.30 -6.21
N GLU A 267 -5.70 27.55 -5.10
CA GLU A 267 -4.97 26.30 -4.90
C GLU A 267 -5.40 25.25 -5.94
N ALA A 268 -6.69 25.18 -6.26
CA ALA A 268 -7.20 24.28 -7.29
C ALA A 268 -6.66 24.64 -8.68
N LEU A 269 -6.62 25.94 -9.03
CA LEU A 269 -6.05 26.41 -10.28
C LEU A 269 -4.55 26.10 -10.37
N ASP A 270 -3.79 26.38 -9.31
CA ASP A 270 -2.36 26.09 -9.26
C ASP A 270 -2.10 24.59 -9.46
N PHE A 271 -2.82 23.75 -8.72
CA PHE A 271 -2.73 22.29 -8.82
C PHE A 271 -3.02 21.78 -10.24
N LEU A 272 -4.17 22.15 -10.82
CA LEU A 272 -4.55 21.75 -12.18
C LEU A 272 -3.53 22.23 -13.21
N SER A 273 -3.05 23.46 -13.07
CA SER A 273 -2.06 24.04 -13.97
C SER A 273 -0.69 23.36 -13.90
N ARG A 274 -0.41 22.62 -12.84
CA ARG A 274 0.87 21.93 -12.64
C ARG A 274 0.86 20.50 -13.16
N ILE A 275 -0.29 19.83 -13.10
CA ILE A 275 -0.42 18.42 -13.49
C ILE A 275 -0.95 18.22 -14.92
N ILE A 276 -1.60 19.23 -15.51
CA ILE A 276 -2.11 19.21 -16.88
C ILE A 276 -1.14 19.94 -17.82
N ASP A 277 -0.63 19.23 -18.83
CA ASP A 277 0.13 19.78 -19.95
C ASP A 277 -0.54 19.50 -21.29
N GLU A 278 0.13 19.86 -22.39
CA GLU A 278 -0.40 19.64 -23.74
C GLU A 278 -0.47 18.16 -24.13
N ASN A 279 0.21 17.27 -23.41
CA ASN A 279 0.19 15.84 -23.70
C ASN A 279 -1.04 15.14 -23.12
N ASP A 280 -1.85 15.83 -22.30
CA ASP A 280 -3.10 15.29 -21.81
C ASP A 280 -4.14 15.23 -22.93
N GLN A 281 -4.44 14.00 -23.36
CA GLN A 281 -5.33 13.72 -24.49
C GLN A 281 -6.79 13.65 -24.08
N TRP A 282 -7.06 13.43 -22.80
CA TRP A 282 -8.37 12.98 -22.34
C TRP A 282 -8.93 13.92 -21.29
N LEU A 283 -8.88 15.22 -21.53
CA LEU A 283 -9.57 16.19 -20.68
C LEU A 283 -11.08 15.91 -20.72
N SER A 284 -11.74 16.00 -19.56
CA SER A 284 -13.16 15.63 -19.41
C SER A 284 -14.06 16.84 -19.16
N GLU A 285 -15.37 16.65 -19.33
CA GLU A 285 -16.38 17.65 -18.95
C GLU A 285 -16.29 18.04 -17.45
N ASP A 286 -15.77 17.16 -16.59
CA ASP A 286 -15.57 17.47 -15.18
C ASP A 286 -14.52 18.59 -15.02
N LEU A 287 -13.47 18.64 -15.85
CA LEU A 287 -12.51 19.75 -15.82
C LEU A 287 -13.18 21.07 -16.21
N LYS A 288 -14.05 21.06 -17.24
CA LYS A 288 -14.80 22.26 -17.62
C LYS A 288 -15.62 22.79 -16.44
N LYS A 289 -16.31 21.92 -15.71
CA LYS A 289 -17.11 22.30 -14.53
C LYS A 289 -16.23 22.83 -13.40
N LEU A 290 -15.07 22.21 -13.15
CA LEU A 290 -14.12 22.70 -12.15
C LEU A 290 -13.63 24.12 -12.49
N MET A 291 -13.26 24.34 -13.75
CA MET A 291 -12.84 25.65 -14.24
C MET A 291 -13.97 26.69 -14.12
N GLN A 292 -15.23 26.31 -14.38
CA GLN A 292 -16.38 27.19 -14.18
C GLN A 292 -16.61 27.50 -12.69
N SER A 293 -16.37 26.53 -11.81
CA SER A 293 -16.44 26.73 -10.36
C SER A 293 -15.37 27.72 -9.88
N ILE A 294 -14.14 27.62 -10.41
CA ILE A 294 -13.05 28.55 -10.10
C ILE A 294 -13.42 29.98 -10.54
N GLN A 295 -13.85 30.16 -11.79
CA GLN A 295 -14.28 31.47 -12.29
C GLN A 295 -15.54 32.01 -11.59
N GLY A 296 -16.41 31.12 -11.12
CA GLY A 296 -17.60 31.49 -10.34
C GLY A 296 -17.28 31.99 -8.94
N ALA A 297 -16.16 31.53 -8.34
CA ALA A 297 -15.68 31.98 -7.05
C ALA A 297 -15.08 33.41 -7.13
N ASP A 298 -14.30 33.67 -8.18
CA ASP A 298 -13.81 35.02 -8.51
C ASP A 298 -13.70 35.20 -10.05
N PRO A 299 -14.46 36.14 -10.65
CA PRO A 299 -14.38 36.40 -12.09
C PRO A 299 -12.98 36.80 -12.59
N ASP A 300 -12.11 37.33 -11.72
CA ASP A 300 -10.77 37.76 -12.10
C ASP A 300 -9.86 36.58 -12.50
N PHE A 301 -10.18 35.35 -12.08
CA PHE A 301 -9.49 34.14 -12.56
C PHE A 301 -9.58 33.97 -14.08
N GLY A 302 -10.60 34.52 -14.74
CA GLY A 302 -10.68 34.49 -16.20
C GLY A 302 -9.55 35.24 -16.91
N GLN A 303 -8.85 36.12 -16.20
CA GLN A 303 -7.66 36.84 -16.70
C GLN A 303 -6.34 36.17 -16.32
N ASP A 304 -6.36 35.12 -15.49
CA ASP A 304 -5.16 34.38 -15.10
C ASP A 304 -4.60 33.57 -16.28
N GLU A 305 -3.31 33.67 -16.54
CA GLU A 305 -2.64 32.97 -17.64
C GLU A 305 -2.74 31.44 -17.52
N ARG A 306 -2.69 30.89 -16.30
CA ARG A 306 -2.88 29.46 -16.02
C ARG A 306 -4.29 29.04 -16.40
N PHE A 307 -5.28 29.86 -16.06
CA PHE A 307 -6.68 29.60 -16.36
C PHE A 307 -6.92 29.59 -17.87
N GLN A 308 -6.47 30.64 -18.56
CA GLN A 308 -6.60 30.77 -20.01
C GLN A 308 -5.92 29.61 -20.75
N ARG A 309 -4.74 29.18 -20.29
CA ARG A 309 -4.04 28.02 -20.86
C ARG A 309 -4.89 26.75 -20.78
N LEU A 310 -5.48 26.46 -19.61
CA LEU A 310 -6.32 25.28 -19.43
C LEU A 310 -7.61 25.34 -20.26
N VAL A 311 -8.22 26.53 -20.40
CA VAL A 311 -9.38 26.74 -21.30
C VAL A 311 -9.01 26.46 -22.76
N VAL A 312 -7.86 26.96 -23.23
CA VAL A 312 -7.39 26.68 -24.60
C VAL A 312 -7.19 25.18 -24.80
N LEU A 313 -6.60 24.48 -23.82
CA LEU A 313 -6.44 23.02 -23.89
C LEU A 313 -7.79 22.30 -23.95
N LEU A 314 -8.76 22.67 -23.12
CA LEU A 314 -10.13 22.14 -23.16
C LEU A 314 -10.77 22.32 -24.55
N GLN A 315 -10.67 23.51 -25.13
CA GLN A 315 -11.20 23.82 -26.46
C GLN A 315 -10.53 22.98 -27.55
N GLN A 316 -9.20 22.81 -27.49
CA GLN A 316 -8.48 21.94 -28.42
C GLN A 316 -8.88 20.45 -28.31
N ARG A 317 -9.41 20.03 -27.15
CA ARG A 317 -9.95 18.68 -26.93
C ARG A 317 -11.45 18.58 -27.23
N GLY A 318 -12.07 19.63 -27.77
CA GLY A 318 -13.45 19.63 -28.26
C GLY A 318 -14.50 20.09 -27.24
N HIS A 319 -14.07 20.65 -26.10
CA HIS A 319 -14.99 21.21 -25.11
C HIS A 319 -15.23 22.70 -25.37
N GLU A 320 -16.48 23.08 -25.65
CA GLU A 320 -16.85 24.50 -25.78
C GLU A 320 -16.69 25.24 -24.45
N TRP A 321 -16.16 26.46 -24.49
CA TRP A 321 -16.02 27.34 -23.32
C TRP A 321 -16.91 28.58 -23.49
N PRO A 322 -17.78 28.91 -22.51
CA PRO A 322 -18.72 30.02 -22.60
C PRO A 322 -18.07 31.41 -22.49
#